data_AF-A0AAF0LX35-F1
#
_entry.id   AF-A0AAF0LX35-F1
#
_cell.length_a   1.000
_cell.length_b   1.000
_cell.length_c   1.000
_cell.angle_alpha   90.00
_cell.angle_beta   90.00
_cell.angle_gamma   90.00
#
_symmetry.space_group_name_H-M   'P 1'
#
loop_
_entity.id
_entity.type
_entity.pdbx_description
1 polymer ?
#
loop_
_entity_poly.entity_id
_entity_poly.type
_entity_poly.pdbx_seq_one_letter_code
_entity_poly.pdbx_strand_id
1 'polypeptide(L)' 'MSLLSDAMRSTFTTKCAVCGAVIRKRDALDHEGLAFCSVLHEAEYIVSTLD' A
#
# COMPACT_ATOMS: atom_id res chain seq x y z
N MET A 1 -23.17 7.94 -1.94
CA MET A 1 -22.19 6.83 -2.08
C MET A 1 -22.55 5.77 -1.05
N SER A 2 -22.59 4.48 -1.41
CA SER A 2 -23.13 3.41 -0.57
C SER A 2 -22.09 2.84 0.39
N LEU A 3 -22.43 2.69 1.67
CA LEU A 3 -21.57 2.14 2.73
C LEU A 3 -21.07 0.71 2.41
N LEU A 4 -21.86 -0.06 1.65
CA LEU A 4 -21.50 -1.41 1.20
C LEU A 4 -20.31 -1.40 0.23
N SER A 5 -20.22 -0.38 -0.62
CA SER A 5 -19.11 -0.23 -1.56
C SER A 5 -17.81 0.08 -0.84
N ASP A 6 -17.86 0.91 0.21
CA ASP A 6 -16.68 1.23 1.04
C ASP A 6 -16.25 0.06 1.92
N ALA A 7 -17.20 -0.70 2.46
CA ALA A 7 -16.90 -1.93 3.21
C ALA A 7 -16.21 -2.98 2.33
N MET A 8 -16.74 -3.23 1.12
CA MET A 8 -16.09 -4.13 0.15
C MET A 8 -14.71 -3.60 -0.27
N ARG A 9 -14.57 -2.29 -0.48
CA ARG A 9 -13.28 -1.67 -0.78
C ARG A 9 -12.27 -1.91 0.35
N SER A 10 -12.71 -1.79 1.61
CA SER A 10 -11.87 -2.03 2.80
C SER A 10 -11.38 -3.48 2.91
N THR A 11 -12.16 -4.47 2.44
CA THR A 11 -11.74 -5.87 2.46
C THR A 11 -10.60 -6.16 1.49
N PHE A 12 -10.64 -5.60 0.29
CA PHE A 12 -9.71 -5.92 -0.82
C PHE A 12 -8.61 -4.90 -1.06
N THR A 13 -8.75 -3.69 -0.53
CA THR A 13 -7.78 -2.60 -0.73
C THR A 13 -7.23 -2.11 0.60
N THR A 14 -6.02 -1.58 0.54
CA THR A 14 -5.33 -0.90 1.64
C THR A 14 -4.78 0.42 1.12
N LYS A 15 -4.26 1.27 2.00
CA LYS A 15 -3.60 2.53 1.63
C LYS A 15 -2.11 2.39 1.81
N CYS A 16 -1.36 2.93 0.86
CA CYS A 16 0.08 3.08 1.02
C CYS A 16 0.39 4.01 2.20
N ALA A 17 1.26 3.59 3.12
CA ALA A 17 1.64 4.36 4.30
C ALA A 17 2.32 5.70 3.97
N VAL A 18 2.96 5.81 2.81
CA VAL A 18 3.74 7.00 2.41
C VAL A 18 2.89 7.98 1.59
N CYS A 19 2.29 7.55 0.47
CA CYS A 19 1.56 8.44 -0.43
C CYS A 19 0.03 8.40 -0.27
N GLY A 20 -0.50 7.51 0.57
CA GLY A 20 -1.94 7.36 0.78
C GLY A 20 -2.70 6.73 -0.40
N ALA A 21 -2.00 6.29 -1.45
CA ALA A 21 -2.62 5.66 -2.62
C ALA A 21 -3.40 4.39 -2.23
N VAL A 22 -4.61 4.25 -2.76
CA VAL A 22 -5.42 3.05 -2.55
C VAL A 22 -4.91 1.94 -3.49
N ILE A 23 -4.41 0.86 -2.90
CA ILE A 23 -3.84 -0.29 -3.60
C ILE A 23 -4.58 -1.56 -3.21
N ARG A 24 -4.56 -2.59 -4.06
CA ARG A 24 -5.11 -3.90 -3.68
C ARG A 24 -4.19 -4.54 -2.66
N LYS A 25 -4.74 -5.15 -1.60
CA LYS A 25 -3.93 -5.80 -0.55
C LYS A 25 -2.98 -6.86 -1.09
N ARG A 26 -3.40 -7.60 -2.14
CA ARG A 26 -2.55 -8.61 -2.79
C ARG A 26 -1.32 -8.02 -3.49
N ASP A 27 -1.41 -6.76 -3.92
CA ASP A 27 -0.39 -6.03 -4.65
C ASP A 27 0.39 -5.09 -3.70
N ALA A 28 0.01 -5.06 -2.42
CA ALA A 28 0.67 -4.27 -1.39
C ALA A 28 1.87 -5.04 -0.86
N LEU A 29 3.00 -4.34 -0.74
CA LEU A 29 4.20 -4.87 -0.11
C LEU A 29 4.14 -4.52 1.37
N ASP A 30 4.38 -5.53 2.22
CA ASP A 30 4.36 -5.35 3.68
C ASP A 30 5.79 -5.16 4.17
N HIS A 31 6.04 -4.04 4.84
CA HIS A 31 7.28 -3.78 5.55
C HIS A 31 6.94 -3.28 6.95
N GLU A 32 7.38 -4.01 7.98
CA GLU A 32 7.09 -3.73 9.40
C GLU A 32 5.59 -3.57 9.73
N GLY A 33 4.69 -4.26 9.01
CA GLY A 33 3.25 -4.16 9.21
C GLY A 33 2.61 -2.92 8.57
N LEU A 34 3.37 -2.17 7.77
CA LEU A 34 2.88 -1.08 6.94
C LEU A 34 2.77 -1.55 5.48
N ALA A 35 1.69 -1.13 4.82
CA ALA A 35 1.44 -1.44 3.42
C ALA A 35 2.04 -0.37 2.49
N PHE A 36 2.83 -0.78 1.50
CA PHE A 36 3.46 0.09 0.53
C PHE A 36 3.02 -0.24 -0.89
N CYS A 37 2.92 0.80 -1.73
CA CYS A 37 2.73 0.59 -3.17
C CYS A 37 4.05 0.17 -3.80
N SER A 38 4.00 -0.65 -4.85
CA SER A 38 5.18 -1.15 -5.56
C SER A 38 6.14 -0.04 -6.00
N VAL A 39 5.60 1.12 -6.40
CA VAL A 39 6.38 2.29 -6.83
C VAL A 39 7.28 2.82 -5.72
N LEU A 40 6.82 2.82 -4.48
CA LEU A 40 7.59 3.37 -3.35
C LEU A 40 8.49 2.33 -2.68
N HIS A 41 8.12 1.05 -2.73
CA HIS A 41 9.01 -0.01 -2.26
C HIS A 41 10.27 -0.12 -3.13
N GLU A 42 10.16 0.05 -4.46
CA GLU A 42 11.34 0.12 -5.32
C GLU A 42 12.25 1.31 -4.92
N ALA A 43 11.68 2.44 -4.50
CA ALA A 43 12.44 3.58 -4.01
C ALA A 43 13.09 3.31 -2.63
N GLU A 44 12.40 2.68 -1.68
CA GLU A 44 12.97 2.29 -0.37
C GLU A 44 14.11 1.28 -0.51
N TYR A 45 14.01 0.31 -1.42
CA TYR A 45 15.10 -0.63 -1.69
C TYR A 45 16.34 0.07 -2.26
N ILE A 46 16.16 1.04 -3.16
CA ILE A 46 17.26 1.83 -3.72
C ILE A 46 17.91 2.72 -2.65
N VAL A 47 17.10 3.38 -1.79
CA VAL A 47 17.65 4.26 -0.74
C VAL A 47 18.38 3.45 0.34
N SER A 48 17.90 2.27 0.70
CA SER A 48 18.57 1.39 1.68
C SER A 48 19.80 0.66 1.15
N THR A 49 20.00 0.60 -0.16
CA THR A 49 21.20 0.03 -0.81
C THR A 49 22.23 1.08 -1.24
N LEU A 50 21.93 2.37 -1.01
CA LEU A 50 22.84 3.50 -1.29
C LEU A 50 23.65 3.94 -0.06
N ASP A 51 23.54 3.24 1.07
CA ASP A 51 24.41 3.39 2.26
C ASP A 51 25.58 2.38 2.19
#